data_AF-A0A8T5XRM7-F1
#
_entry.id   AF-A0A8T5XRM7-F1
#
_cell.length_a   1.000
_cell.length_b   1.000
_cell.length_c   1.000
_cell.angle_alpha   90.00
_cell.angle_beta   90.00
_cell.angle_gamma   90.00
#
_symmetry.space_group_name_H-M   'P 1'
#
loop_
_entity.id
_entity.type
_entity.pdbx_description
1 polymer ?
#
loop_
_entity_poly.entity_id
_entity_poly.type
_entity_poly.pdbx_seq_one_letter_code
_entity_poly.pdbx_strand_id
1 'polypeptide(L)'
;MKINSSSYSQLIKRLNKQKAETKYKDKKKETSKDRIELSTSSKALNTYKNQMKNTKAKKAETVARIKNEISSGTYKVSSEKLAKKIIEKMNKQ
;
A
#
# COMPACT_ATOMS: atom_id res chain seq x y z
N MET A 1 -14.75 9.95 64.42
CA MET A 1 -14.57 10.16 62.96
C MET A 1 -15.68 9.43 62.21
N LYS A 2 -16.48 10.10 61.38
CA LYS A 2 -17.51 9.47 60.53
C LYS A 2 -16.95 9.35 59.10
N ILE A 3 -16.80 8.13 58.58
CA ILE A 3 -16.28 7.89 57.22
C ILE A 3 -17.48 7.94 56.26
N ASN A 4 -17.39 8.78 55.23
CA ASN A 4 -18.43 8.97 54.22
C ASN A 4 -18.56 7.72 53.32
N SER A 5 -19.54 6.86 53.61
CA SER A 5 -19.81 5.58 52.93
C SER A 5 -20.31 5.72 51.48
N SER A 6 -20.66 6.93 51.04
CA SER A 6 -21.17 7.19 49.69
C SER A 6 -20.09 7.01 48.62
N SER A 7 -18.85 7.46 48.89
CA SER A 7 -17.73 7.39 47.94
C SER A 7 -17.31 5.94 47.64
N TYR A 8 -17.33 5.07 48.66
CA TYR A 8 -16.98 3.67 48.52
C TYR A 8 -17.96 2.91 47.61
N SER A 9 -19.26 3.19 47.73
CA SER A 9 -20.30 2.56 46.90
C SER A 9 -20.16 2.88 45.40
N GLN A 10 -19.72 4.10 45.08
CA GLN A 10 -19.51 4.56 43.71
C GLN A 10 -18.27 3.91 43.08
N LEU A 11 -17.23 3.66 43.88
CA LEU A 11 -16.03 2.95 43.45
C LEU A 11 -16.35 1.50 43.06
N ILE A 12 -17.12 0.79 43.89
CA ILE A 12 -17.52 -0.60 43.63
C ILE A 12 -18.39 -0.70 42.36
N LYS A 13 -19.29 0.24 42.11
CA LYS A 13 -20.07 0.29 40.85
C LYS A 13 -19.18 0.45 39.61
N ARG A 14 -18.15 1.31 39.67
CA ARG A 14 -17.20 1.48 38.54
C ARG A 14 -16.38 0.23 38.28
N LEU A 15 -15.88 -0.41 39.33
CA LEU A 15 -15.09 -1.65 39.22
C LEU A 15 -15.93 -2.80 38.62
N ASN A 16 -17.19 -2.93 39.03
CA ASN A 16 -18.09 -3.95 38.49
C ASN A 16 -18.47 -3.70 37.03
N LYS A 17 -18.61 -2.43 36.63
CA LYS A 17 -18.89 -2.04 35.23
C LYS A 17 -17.69 -2.33 34.30
N GLN A 18 -16.47 -2.03 34.75
CA GLN A 18 -15.24 -2.40 34.02
C GLN A 18 -15.08 -3.92 33.83
N LYS A 19 -15.51 -4.74 34.80
CA LYS A 19 -15.45 -6.20 34.68
C LYS A 19 -16.51 -6.78 33.73
N ALA A 20 -17.61 -6.06 33.48
CA ALA A 20 -18.65 -6.48 32.55
C ALA A 20 -18.31 -6.13 31.08
N GLU A 21 -17.59 -5.02 30.86
CA GLU A 21 -17.24 -4.54 29.52
C GLU A 21 -16.12 -5.36 28.84
N THR A 22 -15.39 -6.21 29.58
CA THR A 22 -14.31 -7.05 29.01
C THR A 22 -14.77 -8.41 28.47
N LYS A 23 -16.07 -8.76 28.60
CA LYS A 23 -16.58 -10.09 28.19
C LYS A 23 -17.36 -10.12 26.87
N TYR A 24 -17.53 -8.99 26.19
CA TYR A 24 -18.20 -8.95 24.89
C TYR A 24 -17.29 -8.37 23.80
N LYS A 25 -16.16 -9.04 23.56
CA LYS A 25 -15.58 -9.08 22.22
C LYS A 25 -15.75 -10.49 21.71
N ASP A 26 -16.99 -10.81 21.34
CA ASP A 26 -17.28 -11.95 20.47
C ASP A 26 -16.45 -11.77 19.20
N LYS A 27 -15.28 -12.41 19.17
CA LYS A 27 -14.64 -12.75 17.91
C LYS A 27 -15.65 -13.65 17.21
N LYS A 28 -16.44 -13.08 16.30
CA LYS A 28 -17.18 -13.83 15.28
C LYS A 28 -16.19 -14.84 14.71
N LYS A 29 -16.29 -16.10 15.12
CA LYS A 29 -15.64 -17.20 14.43
C LYS A 29 -16.31 -17.23 13.08
N GLU A 30 -15.65 -16.68 12.06
CA GLU A 30 -16.06 -16.93 10.69
C GLU A 30 -16.09 -18.45 10.52
N THR A 31 -17.27 -19.00 10.27
CA THR A 31 -17.40 -20.37 9.80
C THR A 31 -16.65 -20.42 8.47
N SER A 32 -15.56 -21.18 8.44
CA SER A 32 -14.79 -21.43 7.23
C SER A 32 -15.70 -22.16 6.25
N LYS A 33 -16.35 -21.41 5.35
CA LYS A 33 -17.00 -21.96 4.16
C LYS A 33 -15.90 -22.35 3.17
N ASP A 34 -16.12 -23.40 2.40
CA ASP A 34 -15.23 -23.75 1.30
C ASP A 34 -15.09 -22.54 0.36
N ARG A 35 -13.84 -22.13 0.11
CA ARG A 35 -13.51 -21.00 -0.75
C ARG A 35 -12.66 -21.50 -1.92
N ILE A 36 -13.04 -21.09 -3.12
CA ILE A 36 -12.23 -21.26 -4.32
C ILE A 36 -11.45 -19.96 -4.50
N GLU A 37 -10.12 -20.03 -4.41
CA GLU A 37 -9.24 -18.87 -4.61
C GLU A 37 -8.24 -19.11 -5.74
N LEU A 38 -7.86 -18.03 -6.43
CA LEU A 38 -6.74 -18.06 -7.36
C LEU A 38 -5.43 -18.38 -6.62
N SER A 39 -4.57 -19.16 -7.28
CA SER A 39 -3.22 -19.44 -6.76
C SER A 39 -2.48 -18.13 -6.47
N THR A 40 -1.60 -18.14 -5.46
CA THR A 40 -0.76 -17.00 -5.10
C THR A 40 0.06 -16.51 -6.30
N SER A 41 0.60 -17.43 -7.10
CA SER A 41 1.34 -17.12 -8.33
C SER A 41 0.44 -16.44 -9.37
N SER A 42 -0.79 -16.90 -9.58
CA SER A 42 -1.74 -16.27 -10.51
C SER A 42 -2.10 -14.84 -10.06
N LYS A 43 -2.29 -14.63 -8.74
CA LYS A 43 -2.51 -13.29 -8.18
C LYS A 43 -1.31 -12.38 -8.45
N ALA A 44 -0.08 -12.87 -8.24
CA ALA A 44 1.16 -12.10 -8.48
C ALA A 44 1.39 -11.77 -9.97
N LEU A 45 1.06 -12.69 -10.88
CA LEU A 45 1.17 -12.41 -12.32
C LEU A 45 0.18 -11.34 -12.77
N ASN A 46 -1.03 -11.34 -12.20
CA ASN A 46 -2.04 -10.34 -12.53
C ASN A 46 -1.64 -8.94 -12.04
N THR A 47 -1.05 -8.83 -10.84
CA THR A 47 -0.54 -7.55 -10.34
C THR A 47 0.59 -7.02 -11.22
N TYR A 48 1.55 -7.87 -11.60
CA TYR A 48 2.63 -7.49 -12.51
C TYR A 48 2.11 -7.06 -13.89
N LYS A 49 1.15 -7.79 -14.45
CA LYS A 49 0.50 -7.43 -15.73
C LYS A 49 -0.15 -6.05 -15.67
N ASN A 50 -0.82 -5.73 -14.57
CA ASN A 50 -1.45 -4.43 -14.38
C ASN A 50 -0.43 -3.30 -14.21
N GLN A 51 0.65 -3.53 -13.47
CA GLN A 51 1.78 -2.59 -13.39
C GLN A 51 2.43 -2.35 -14.77
N MET A 52 2.58 -3.41 -15.57
CA MET A 52 3.11 -3.33 -16.94
C MET A 52 2.18 -2.55 -17.89
N LYS A 53 0.86 -2.64 -17.73
CA LYS A 53 -0.08 -1.82 -18.51
C LYS A 53 0.09 -0.33 -18.21
N ASN A 54 0.20 0.02 -16.93
CA ASN A 54 0.40 1.41 -16.50
C ASN A 54 1.74 1.98 -17.01
N THR A 55 2.79 1.16 -17.06
CA THR A 55 4.08 1.57 -17.65
C THR A 55 4.03 1.67 -19.16
N LYS A 56 3.30 0.80 -19.87
CA LYS A 56 3.11 0.90 -21.34
C LYS A 56 2.41 2.19 -21.75
N ALA A 57 1.34 2.58 -21.04
CA ALA A 57 0.64 3.84 -21.30
C ALA A 57 1.57 5.05 -21.09
N LYS A 58 2.30 5.09 -19.96
CA LYS A 58 3.32 6.12 -19.71
C LYS A 58 4.39 6.15 -20.81
N LYS A 59 4.88 4.99 -21.26
CA LYS A 59 5.87 4.89 -22.34
C LYS A 59 5.34 5.47 -23.65
N ALA A 60 4.09 5.21 -24.01
CA ALA A 60 3.49 5.73 -25.23
C ALA A 60 3.44 7.27 -25.21
N GLU A 61 3.01 7.86 -24.09
CA GLU A 61 3.00 9.31 -23.89
C GLU A 61 4.41 9.91 -23.94
N THR A 62 5.39 9.28 -23.26
CA THR A 62 6.78 9.77 -23.29
C THR A 62 7.36 9.76 -24.69
N VAL A 63 7.09 8.68 -25.45
CA VAL A 63 7.57 8.55 -26.84
C VAL A 63 6.91 9.60 -27.73
N ALA A 64 5.61 9.84 -27.60
CA ALA A 64 4.92 10.87 -28.36
C ALA A 64 5.49 12.26 -28.07
N ARG A 65 5.72 12.59 -26.79
CA ARG A 65 6.35 13.86 -26.40
C ARG A 65 7.74 14.04 -27.02
N ILE A 66 8.60 13.02 -26.91
CA ILE A 66 9.96 13.08 -27.47
C ILE A 66 9.91 13.23 -28.99
N LYS A 67 9.02 12.51 -29.69
CA LYS A 67 8.84 12.66 -31.14
C LYS A 67 8.44 14.09 -31.51
N ASN A 68 7.54 14.68 -30.75
CA ASN A 68 7.13 16.07 -30.95
C ASN A 68 8.32 17.02 -30.75
N GLU A 69 9.07 16.90 -29.65
CA GLU A 69 10.27 17.71 -29.36
C GLU A 69 11.32 17.59 -30.48
N ILE A 70 11.49 16.40 -31.06
CA ILE A 70 12.40 16.18 -32.20
C ILE A 70 11.87 16.91 -33.44
N SER A 71 10.59 16.76 -33.76
CA SER A 71 9.97 17.41 -34.93
C SER A 71 9.98 18.94 -34.84
N SER A 72 9.82 19.49 -33.64
CA SER A 72 9.88 20.94 -33.38
C SER A 72 11.31 21.46 -33.22
N GLY A 73 12.33 20.61 -33.30
CA GLY A 73 13.74 20.99 -33.13
C GLY A 73 14.11 21.44 -31.71
N THR A 74 13.24 21.21 -30.72
CA THR A 74 13.46 21.60 -29.31
C THR A 74 14.10 20.49 -28.48
N TYR A 75 14.24 19.30 -29.04
CA TYR A 75 14.90 18.17 -28.38
C TYR A 75 16.40 18.44 -28.22
N LYS A 76 16.84 18.70 -26.98
CA LYS A 76 18.25 18.91 -26.64
C LYS A 76 18.73 17.82 -25.68
N VAL A 77 19.70 17.04 -26.13
CA VAL A 77 20.37 16.03 -25.30
C VAL A 77 21.64 16.64 -24.70
N SER A 78 21.79 16.53 -23.38
CA SER A 78 23.03 16.89 -22.69
C SER A 78 24.08 15.79 -22.93
N SER A 79 25.24 16.18 -23.45
CA SER A 79 26.39 15.27 -23.68
C SER A 79 26.85 14.57 -22.40
N GLU A 80 26.78 15.25 -21.26
CA GLU A 80 27.14 14.69 -19.96
C GLU A 80 26.17 13.57 -19.55
N LYS A 81 24.85 13.78 -19.73
CA LYS A 81 23.85 12.74 -19.47
C LYS A 81 24.03 11.53 -20.39
N LEU A 82 24.40 11.77 -21.65
CA LEU A 82 24.68 10.71 -22.62
C LEU A 82 25.90 9.89 -22.18
N ALA A 83 27.03 10.53 -21.90
CA ALA A 83 28.26 9.88 -21.47
C ALA A 83 28.05 9.07 -20.18
N LYS A 84 27.35 9.65 -19.19
CA LYS A 84 26.99 8.94 -17.96
C LYS A 84 26.20 7.66 -18.24
N LYS A 85 25.21 7.72 -19.13
CA LYS A 85 24.38 6.54 -19.47
C LYS A 85 25.14 5.47 -20.24
N ILE A 86 26.11 5.85 -21.07
CA ILE A 86 27.00 4.90 -21.76
C ILE A 86 27.83 4.13 -20.73
N ILE A 87 28.50 4.84 -19.81
CA ILE A 87 29.32 4.21 -18.76
C ILE A 87 28.46 3.30 -17.86
N GLU A 88 27.29 3.78 -17.42
CA GLU A 88 26.35 2.98 -16.62
C GLU A 88 25.93 1.67 -17.31
N LYS A 89 25.87 1.66 -18.65
CA LYS A 89 25.51 0.48 -19.43
C LYS A 89 26.66 -0.49 -19.61
N MET A 90 27.87 0.02 -19.80
CA MET A 90 29.09 -0.79 -19.89
C MET A 90 29.37 -1.51 -18.57
N ASN A 91 29.20 -0.83 -17.43
CA ASN A 91 29.47 -1.41 -16.10
C ASN A 91 28.41 -2.43 -15.60
N LYS A 92 27.30 -2.59 -16.33
CA LYS A 92 26.23 -3.55 -16.00
C LYS A 92 26.33 -4.86 -16.79
N GLN A 93 27.25 -4.94 -17.75
CA GLN A 93 27.63 -6.17 -18.43
C GLN A 93 28.68 -6.90 -17.59
#